data_AF-A0A937SJD6-F1
#
_entry.id   AF-A0A937SJD6-F1
#
_cell.length_a   1.000
_cell.length_b   1.000
_cell.length_c   1.000
_cell.angle_alpha   90.00
_cell.angle_beta   90.00
_cell.angle_gamma   90.00
#
_symmetry.space_group_name_H-M   'P 1'
#
loop_
_entity.id
_entity.type
_entity.pdbx_description
1 polymer ?
#
loop_
_entity_poly.entity_id
_entity_poly.type
_entity_poly.pdbx_seq_one_letter_code
_entity_poly.pdbx_strand_id
1 'polypeptide(L)'
;MPRVAQRYPLSEAYYRALLGCPAPRPVTDCMYRAQPGMVQGELGYELVAVFQNDPQLGPLRFNDQYAEEAFTVYDHPKVLIFARTPAFSAEALRARLEAVDVSRVVHLLPSDEPVETPNLMLTPERLAEQRAGGTWSELFDRDSLVNRSDLVAAAAWWLLVGLIGWAAFPITRLLLPGLRDGGYPLARIVGLLLVAWGAWVLSSLRVPFTRALVLAVLLAMALISVAIAWVRRGELRTFLRERRREIAWVELLAL
;
A
#
# COMPACT_ATOMS: atom_id res chain seq x y z
N MET A 1 4.81 16.34 17.69
CA MET A 1 5.79 17.43 17.92
C MET A 1 6.47 17.76 16.61
N PRO A 2 6.83 19.03 16.34
CA PRO A 2 7.40 19.39 15.05
C PRO A 2 8.80 18.77 14.90
N ARG A 3 8.98 17.98 13.85
CA ARG A 3 10.28 17.41 13.44
C ARG A 3 11.09 18.37 12.56
N VAL A 4 10.57 19.58 12.35
CA VAL A 4 11.12 20.62 11.46
C VAL A 4 11.35 21.88 12.30
N ALA A 5 12.51 21.94 12.96
CA ALA A 5 12.85 23.02 13.89
C ALA A 5 12.88 24.40 13.20
N GLN A 6 13.25 24.46 11.92
CA GLN A 6 13.29 25.67 11.10
C GLN A 6 11.89 26.29 10.90
N ARG A 7 10.84 25.44 10.88
CA ARG A 7 9.45 25.88 10.70
C ARG A 7 8.76 26.18 12.03
N TYR A 8 9.14 25.49 13.11
CA TYR A 8 8.51 25.61 14.42
C TYR A 8 9.52 25.85 15.57
N PRO A 9 10.36 26.89 15.49
CA PRO A 9 11.44 27.11 16.46
C PRO A 9 10.92 27.38 17.88
N LEU A 10 9.76 28.02 18.02
CA LEU A 10 9.11 28.25 19.33
C LEU A 10 8.70 26.94 20.01
N SER A 11 8.09 26.01 19.25
CA SER A 11 7.68 24.71 19.78
C SER A 11 8.90 23.86 20.13
N GLU A 12 9.93 23.86 19.29
CA GLU A 12 11.20 23.20 19.57
C GLU A 12 11.83 23.74 20.86
N ALA A 13 11.94 25.05 21.01
CA ALA A 13 12.49 25.68 22.21
C ALA A 13 11.67 25.37 23.47
N TYR A 14 10.34 25.43 23.38
CA TYR A 14 9.43 25.09 24.48
C TYR A 14 9.65 23.65 24.96
N TYR A 15 9.54 22.67 24.07
CA TYR A 15 9.63 21.26 24.45
C TYR A 15 11.04 20.87 24.86
N ARG A 16 12.07 21.48 24.27
CA ARG A 16 13.45 21.32 24.71
C ARG A 16 13.63 21.77 26.16
N ALA A 17 13.08 22.93 26.51
CA ALA A 17 13.12 23.46 27.88
C ALA A 17 12.26 22.63 28.85
N LEU A 18 11.07 22.17 28.41
CA LEU A 18 10.19 21.34 29.21
C LEU A 18 10.84 20.00 29.57
N LEU A 19 11.57 19.39 28.64
CA LEU A 19 12.19 18.08 28.80
C LEU A 19 13.62 18.12 29.33
N GLY A 20 14.28 19.29 29.32
CA GLY A 20 15.72 19.39 29.57
C GLY A 20 16.55 18.70 28.48
N CYS A 21 16.10 18.73 27.22
CA CYS A 21 16.70 17.95 26.15
C CYS A 21 18.00 18.59 25.62
N PRO A 22 19.17 17.94 25.72
CA PRO A 22 20.44 18.55 25.30
C PRO A 22 20.53 18.72 23.78
N ALA A 23 21.08 19.84 23.32
CA ALA A 23 21.45 19.98 21.90
C ALA A 23 22.70 19.12 21.61
N PRO A 24 22.84 18.50 20.42
CA PRO A 24 21.98 18.58 19.24
C PRO A 24 20.88 17.49 19.17
N ARG A 25 20.58 16.80 20.27
CA ARG A 25 19.60 15.69 20.26
C ARG A 25 18.22 16.21 19.81
N PRO A 26 17.52 15.49 18.92
CA PRO A 26 16.13 15.81 18.57
C PRO A 26 15.23 15.71 19.80
N VAL A 27 14.36 16.71 19.99
CA VAL A 27 13.41 16.75 21.12
C VAL A 27 12.49 15.52 21.14
N THR A 28 12.19 14.95 19.97
CA THR A 28 11.43 13.70 19.84
C THR A 28 12.09 12.50 20.53
N ASP A 29 13.41 12.35 20.46
CA ASP A 29 14.13 11.26 21.14
C ASP A 29 14.03 11.41 22.67
N CYS A 30 14.14 12.63 23.18
CA CYS A 30 13.93 12.92 24.61
C CYS A 30 12.50 12.57 25.06
N MET A 31 11.48 12.83 24.24
CA MET A 31 10.10 12.41 24.51
C MET A 31 9.93 10.91 24.54
N TYR A 32 10.50 10.20 23.57
CA TYR A 32 10.39 8.75 23.48
C TYR A 32 11.00 8.06 24.71
N ARG A 33 12.06 8.65 25.28
CA ARG A 33 12.72 8.17 26.49
C ARG A 33 12.14 8.72 27.79
N ALA A 34 11.31 9.75 27.74
CA ALA A 34 10.79 10.42 28.93
C ALA A 34 10.06 9.44 29.86
N GLN A 35 10.47 9.42 31.12
CA GLN A 35 9.82 8.74 32.23
C GLN A 35 9.83 9.67 33.47
N PRO A 36 8.89 9.49 34.42
CA PRO A 36 8.90 10.24 35.66
C PRO A 36 10.27 10.12 36.37
N GLY A 37 10.77 11.22 36.91
CA GLY A 37 12.09 11.29 37.56
C GLY A 37 13.30 11.39 36.62
N MET A 38 13.15 11.18 35.30
CA MET A 38 14.24 11.33 34.32
C MET A 38 14.26 12.70 33.64
N VAL A 39 13.15 13.41 33.64
CA VAL A 39 13.01 14.72 32.99
C VAL A 39 13.42 15.83 33.95
N GLN A 40 14.43 16.61 33.57
CA GLN A 40 14.91 17.78 34.32
C GLN A 40 14.72 19.05 33.48
N GLY A 41 13.46 19.45 33.37
CA GLY A 41 13.07 20.66 32.63
C GLY A 41 13.38 21.95 33.38
N GLU A 42 13.52 23.04 32.63
CA GLU A 42 13.80 24.37 33.16
C GLU A 42 12.54 25.21 33.37
N LEU A 43 11.36 24.68 33.03
CA LEU A 43 10.11 25.42 33.00
C LEU A 43 9.29 25.34 34.30
N GLY A 44 9.82 24.73 35.37
CA GLY A 44 9.05 24.55 36.61
C GLY A 44 7.89 23.56 36.48
N TYR A 45 8.07 22.54 35.63
CA TYR A 45 7.15 21.41 35.49
C TYR A 45 7.88 20.12 35.82
N GLU A 46 7.17 19.20 36.46
CA GLU A 46 7.64 17.85 36.77
C GLU A 46 6.81 16.83 36.00
N LEU A 47 7.45 15.88 35.33
CA LEU A 47 6.77 14.77 34.68
C LEU A 47 6.30 13.77 35.75
N VAL A 48 4.99 13.74 36.02
CA VAL A 48 4.41 12.94 37.10
C VAL A 48 3.81 11.63 36.63
N ALA A 49 3.43 11.51 35.35
CA ALA A 49 2.92 10.26 34.79
C ALA A 49 3.24 10.11 33.31
N VAL A 50 3.42 8.85 32.90
CA VAL A 50 3.59 8.45 31.50
C VAL A 50 2.68 7.27 31.22
N PHE A 51 1.88 7.37 30.17
CA PHE A 51 1.06 6.28 29.66
C PHE A 51 1.54 5.92 28.26
N GLN A 52 1.89 4.66 28.06
CA GLN A 52 2.41 4.14 26.80
C GLN A 52 1.90 2.71 26.64
N ASN A 53 1.34 2.40 25.48
CA ASN A 53 0.80 1.08 25.16
C ASN A 53 1.56 0.47 23.99
N ASP A 54 2.67 -0.21 24.31
CA ASP A 54 3.52 -0.85 23.31
C ASP A 54 2.86 -2.13 22.76
N PRO A 55 3.07 -2.47 21.48
CA PRO A 55 2.79 -3.79 20.96
C PRO A 55 3.43 -4.88 21.84
N GLN A 56 2.64 -5.91 22.16
CA GLN A 56 3.08 -6.99 23.04
C GLN A 56 2.67 -8.37 22.52
N LEU A 57 3.57 -9.34 22.68
CA LEU A 57 3.32 -10.75 22.44
C LEU A 57 3.70 -11.54 23.70
N GLY A 58 2.70 -11.78 24.56
CA GLY A 58 2.93 -12.35 25.89
C GLY A 58 3.85 -11.45 26.73
N PRO A 59 4.99 -11.95 27.26
CA PRO A 59 5.92 -11.15 28.05
C PRO A 59 6.82 -10.22 27.21
N LEU A 60 6.85 -10.40 25.88
CA LEU A 60 7.67 -9.58 24.98
C LEU A 60 6.96 -8.26 24.70
N ARG A 61 7.65 -7.14 24.93
CA ARG A 61 7.18 -5.79 24.60
C ARG A 61 8.11 -5.15 23.58
N PHE A 62 7.52 -4.49 22.59
CA PHE A 62 8.24 -3.86 21.49
C PHE A 62 8.02 -2.36 21.55
N ASN A 63 9.05 -1.60 21.91
CA ASN A 63 8.97 -0.14 21.90
C ASN A 63 8.95 0.37 20.45
N ASP A 64 7.78 0.82 20.01
CA ASP A 64 7.52 1.33 18.66
C ASP A 64 7.54 2.86 18.58
N GLN A 65 7.98 3.55 19.64
CA GLN A 65 8.11 5.01 19.64
C GLN A 65 9.09 5.54 18.59
N TYR A 66 9.98 4.69 18.09
CA TYR A 66 10.93 5.01 17.03
C TYR A 66 10.44 4.59 15.63
N ALA A 67 9.23 4.05 15.53
CA ALA A 67 8.60 3.71 14.26
C ALA A 67 8.18 4.98 13.50
N GLU A 68 7.53 4.79 12.35
CA GLU A 68 6.96 5.90 11.61
C GLU A 68 5.82 6.60 12.41
N GLU A 69 5.47 7.82 12.03
CA GLU A 69 4.65 8.70 12.85
C GLU A 69 3.23 8.18 13.09
N ALA A 70 2.63 7.44 12.16
CA ALA A 70 1.27 6.95 12.32
C ALA A 70 1.12 5.98 13.50
N PHE A 71 2.13 5.14 13.76
CA PHE A 71 2.16 4.30 14.97
C PHE A 71 2.17 5.14 16.25
N THR A 72 2.98 6.20 16.31
CA THR A 72 3.16 7.00 17.54
C THR A 72 2.08 8.05 17.78
N VAL A 73 1.30 8.43 16.76
CA VAL A 73 0.28 9.48 16.83
C VAL A 73 -1.13 8.90 16.85
N TYR A 74 -1.41 7.85 16.07
CA TYR A 74 -2.76 7.30 15.94
C TYR A 74 -2.94 5.99 16.69
N ASP A 75 -2.02 5.03 16.54
CA ASP A 75 -2.21 3.68 17.09
C ASP A 75 -1.81 3.58 18.57
N HIS A 76 -0.59 4.00 18.91
CA HIS A 76 0.02 3.85 20.23
C HIS A 76 0.55 5.18 20.78
N PRO A 77 -0.32 6.17 21.03
CA PRO A 77 0.12 7.47 21.50
C PRO A 77 0.72 7.41 22.91
N LYS A 78 1.94 7.92 23.05
CA LYS A 78 2.56 8.15 24.37
C LYS A 78 2.06 9.45 24.98
N VAL A 79 1.45 9.34 26.17
CA VAL A 79 0.92 10.48 26.94
C VAL A 79 1.89 10.82 28.06
N LEU A 80 2.27 12.08 28.16
CA LEU A 80 3.07 12.63 29.27
C LEU A 80 2.22 13.62 30.07
N ILE A 81 2.13 13.42 31.39
CA ILE A 81 1.41 14.33 32.29
C ILE A 81 2.43 15.10 33.13
N PHE A 82 2.42 16.43 32.98
CA PHE A 82 3.27 17.32 33.75
C PHE A 82 2.46 18.03 34.84
N ALA A 83 2.99 18.03 36.06
CA ALA A 83 2.48 18.84 37.16
C ALA A 83 3.28 20.14 37.25
N ARG A 84 2.58 21.25 37.49
CA ARG A 84 3.21 22.55 37.75
C ARG A 84 3.82 22.54 39.13
N THR A 85 5.08 22.96 39.26
CA THR A 85 5.76 23.10 40.55
C THR A 85 5.76 24.56 41.03
N PRO A 86 6.10 24.84 42.29
CA PRO A 86 6.27 26.21 42.78
C PRO A 86 7.36 27.01 42.06
N ALA A 87 8.26 26.34 41.32
CA ALA A 87 9.31 26.99 40.54
C ALA A 87 8.82 27.54 39.18
N PHE A 88 7.57 27.27 38.80
CA PHE A 88 6.99 27.81 37.57
C PHE A 88 6.83 29.34 37.64
N SER A 89 7.28 30.03 36.59
CA SER A 89 7.00 31.45 36.35
C SER A 89 6.53 31.65 34.91
N ALA A 90 5.39 32.31 34.75
CA ALA A 90 4.85 32.66 33.44
C ALA A 90 5.73 33.71 32.75
N GLU A 91 6.30 34.63 33.53
CA GLU A 91 7.22 35.67 33.07
C GLU A 91 8.52 35.05 32.53
N ALA A 92 9.09 34.08 33.25
CA ALA A 92 10.29 33.36 32.81
C ALA A 92 10.04 32.54 31.55
N LEU A 93 8.91 31.83 31.47
CA LEU A 93 8.49 31.11 30.27
C LEU A 93 8.35 32.06 29.08
N ARG A 94 7.65 33.19 29.28
CA ARG A 94 7.43 34.19 28.24
C ARG A 94 8.75 34.78 27.74
N ALA A 95 9.62 35.22 28.65
CA ALA A 95 10.92 35.77 28.29
C ALA A 95 11.76 34.78 27.48
N ARG A 96 11.69 33.48 27.82
CA ARG A 96 12.40 32.42 27.11
C ARG A 96 11.87 32.19 25.69
N LEU A 97 10.55 32.26 25.50
CA LEU A 97 9.94 32.14 24.18
C LEU A 97 10.16 33.40 23.33
N GLU A 98 10.14 34.59 23.93
CA GLU A 98 10.43 35.87 23.24
C GLU A 98 11.90 35.97 22.79
N ALA A 99 12.81 35.28 23.46
CA ALA A 99 14.23 35.20 23.06
C ALA A 99 14.48 34.33 21.81
N VAL A 100 13.49 33.55 21.36
CA VAL A 100 13.62 32.71 20.16
C VAL A 100 13.51 33.59 18.91
N ASP A 101 14.54 33.59 18.07
CA ASP A 101 14.51 34.27 16.78
C ASP A 101 13.51 33.58 15.83
N VAL A 102 12.35 34.21 15.64
CA VAL A 102 11.31 33.77 14.70
C VAL A 102 11.38 34.48 13.35
N SER A 103 12.31 35.43 13.16
CA SER A 103 12.46 36.16 11.89
C SER A 103 12.94 35.26 10.74
N ARG A 104 13.56 34.13 11.09
CA ARG A 104 14.10 33.12 10.17
C ARG A 104 13.20 31.90 10.01
N VAL A 105 11.94 31.98 10.45
CA VAL A 105 10.98 30.89 10.23
C VAL A 105 10.81 30.68 8.73
N VAL A 106 11.17 29.49 8.27
CA VAL A 106 10.96 29.10 6.88
C VAL A 106 9.66 28.33 6.79
N HIS A 107 8.77 28.73 5.88
CA HIS A 107 7.66 27.88 5.51
C HIS A 107 8.20 26.73 4.66
N LEU A 108 8.66 25.68 5.31
CA LEU A 108 9.10 24.46 4.64
C LEU A 108 7.87 23.65 4.26
N LEU A 109 7.57 23.59 2.96
CA LEU A 109 6.77 22.50 2.42
C LEU A 109 7.63 21.22 2.44
N PRO A 110 7.02 20.03 2.43
CA PRO A 110 7.76 18.78 2.21
C PRO A 110 8.66 18.79 0.96
N SER A 111 8.46 19.75 0.04
CA SER A 111 9.24 19.98 -1.17
C SER A 111 10.49 20.89 -1.02
N ASP A 112 10.70 21.58 0.11
CA ASP A 112 11.53 22.81 0.15
C ASP A 112 12.90 22.71 0.88
N GLU A 113 13.50 21.54 1.09
CA GLU A 113 14.93 21.42 1.45
C GLU A 113 15.63 20.37 0.58
N PRO A 114 16.96 20.47 0.36
CA PRO A 114 17.66 19.84 -0.77
C PRO A 114 17.81 18.33 -0.55
N VAL A 115 16.75 17.62 -0.85
CA VAL A 115 16.82 16.29 -1.43
C VAL A 115 16.78 16.55 -2.93
N GLU A 116 17.55 15.84 -3.76
CA GLU A 116 17.11 15.63 -5.13
C GLU A 116 15.67 15.12 -5.02
N THR A 117 14.68 16.02 -5.08
CA THR A 117 13.29 15.60 -5.02
C THR A 117 13.17 14.70 -6.23
N PRO A 118 12.96 13.39 -6.05
CA PRO A 118 12.71 12.56 -7.21
C PRO A 118 11.46 13.18 -7.80
N ASN A 119 11.62 13.83 -8.95
CA ASN A 119 10.55 14.50 -9.63
C ASN A 119 9.40 13.48 -9.69
N LEU A 120 8.33 13.73 -8.94
CA LEU A 120 7.19 12.80 -8.88
C LEU A 120 6.46 12.79 -10.22
N MET A 121 6.79 13.73 -11.10
CA MET A 121 6.40 13.69 -12.50
C MET A 121 7.22 12.65 -13.24
N LEU A 122 6.54 11.97 -14.15
CA LEU A 122 7.21 11.16 -15.16
C LEU A 122 8.24 12.03 -15.91
N THR A 123 9.39 11.44 -16.25
CA THR A 123 10.32 12.08 -17.19
C THR A 123 9.61 12.36 -18.51
N PRO A 124 10.05 13.34 -19.33
CA PRO A 124 9.41 13.65 -20.60
C PRO A 124 9.20 12.42 -21.50
N GLU A 125 10.15 11.49 -21.49
CA GLU A 125 10.10 10.23 -22.22
C GLU A 125 8.97 9.33 -21.68
N ARG A 126 8.91 9.13 -20.36
CA ARG A 126 7.84 8.32 -19.73
C ARG A 126 6.45 8.96 -19.88
N LEU A 127 6.38 10.29 -19.85
CA LEU A 127 5.14 11.01 -20.08
C LEU A 127 4.66 10.81 -21.52
N ALA A 128 5.57 10.83 -22.49
CA ALA A 128 5.26 10.55 -23.89
C ALA A 128 4.78 9.11 -24.09
N GLU A 129 5.46 8.12 -23.49
CA GLU A 129 5.03 6.72 -23.49
C GLU A 129 3.63 6.55 -22.91
N GLN A 130 3.35 7.16 -21.75
CA GLN A 130 2.04 7.08 -21.10
C GLN A 130 0.94 7.72 -21.95
N ARG A 131 1.23 8.84 -22.63
CA ARG A 131 0.27 9.52 -23.53
C ARG A 131 0.03 8.74 -24.82
N ALA A 132 1.02 8.02 -25.32
CA ALA A 132 0.88 7.16 -26.50
C ALA A 132 -0.08 5.98 -26.29
N GLY A 133 -0.37 5.61 -25.03
CA GLY A 133 -1.34 4.57 -24.68
C GLY A 133 -2.80 4.91 -25.00
N GLY A 134 -3.08 6.16 -25.39
CA GLY A 134 -4.41 6.64 -25.77
C GLY A 134 -5.26 7.08 -24.58
N THR A 135 -6.36 7.77 -24.89
CA THR A 135 -7.35 8.19 -23.88
C THR A 135 -8.35 7.07 -23.57
N TRP A 136 -9.07 7.19 -22.45
CA TRP A 136 -10.11 6.21 -22.09
C TRP A 136 -11.16 6.07 -23.20
N SER A 137 -11.57 7.17 -23.83
CA SER A 137 -12.56 7.16 -24.92
C SER A 137 -12.03 6.58 -26.24
N GLU A 138 -10.73 6.69 -26.52
CA GLU A 138 -10.10 6.06 -27.69
C GLU A 138 -10.01 4.54 -27.52
N LEU A 139 -9.79 4.10 -26.27
CA LEU A 139 -9.79 2.68 -25.95
C LEU A 139 -11.24 2.16 -25.91
N PHE A 140 -12.11 2.76 -25.12
CA PHE A 140 -13.44 2.24 -24.84
C PHE A 140 -14.53 3.05 -25.55
N ASP A 141 -14.95 2.56 -26.72
CA ASP A 141 -16.03 3.16 -27.51
C ASP A 141 -17.36 3.11 -26.74
N ARG A 142 -17.86 4.28 -26.33
CA ARG A 142 -19.10 4.43 -25.54
C ARG A 142 -20.34 4.05 -26.33
N ASP A 143 -20.28 4.13 -27.66
CA ASP A 143 -21.41 3.82 -28.54
C ASP A 143 -21.45 2.33 -28.95
N SER A 144 -20.44 1.55 -28.55
CA SER A 144 -20.41 0.11 -28.78
C SER A 144 -21.57 -0.61 -28.08
N LEU A 145 -22.07 -1.69 -28.70
CA LEU A 145 -23.19 -2.47 -28.18
C LEU A 145 -22.93 -3.05 -26.77
N VAL A 146 -21.68 -3.41 -26.50
CA VAL A 146 -21.24 -3.92 -25.18
C VAL A 146 -21.35 -2.82 -24.12
N ASN A 147 -21.02 -1.57 -24.44
CA ASN A 147 -21.05 -0.47 -23.47
C ASN A 147 -22.43 0.19 -23.33
N ARG A 148 -23.35 -0.06 -24.27
CA ARG A 148 -24.71 0.50 -24.26
C ARG A 148 -25.77 -0.41 -23.62
N SER A 149 -25.51 -1.71 -23.51
CA SER A 149 -26.50 -2.69 -23.07
C SER A 149 -25.92 -3.57 -21.97
N ASP A 150 -26.45 -3.43 -20.76
CA ASP A 150 -26.01 -4.20 -19.59
C ASP A 150 -26.10 -5.72 -19.82
N LEU A 151 -27.14 -6.17 -20.53
CA LEU A 151 -27.32 -7.59 -20.87
C LEU A 151 -26.23 -8.09 -21.81
N VAL A 152 -25.87 -7.30 -22.83
CA VAL A 152 -24.80 -7.65 -23.77
C VAL A 152 -23.45 -7.62 -23.06
N ALA A 153 -23.22 -6.63 -22.19
CA ALA A 153 -22.03 -6.55 -21.35
C ALA A 153 -21.86 -7.79 -20.47
N ALA A 154 -22.91 -8.16 -19.75
CA ALA A 154 -22.92 -9.33 -18.87
C ALA A 154 -22.64 -10.62 -19.65
N ALA A 155 -23.32 -10.82 -20.79
CA ALA A 155 -23.10 -11.99 -21.64
C ALA A 155 -21.68 -12.04 -22.22
N ALA A 156 -21.14 -10.90 -22.66
CA ALA A 156 -19.79 -10.80 -23.19
C ALA A 156 -18.73 -11.11 -22.13
N TRP A 157 -18.90 -10.58 -20.91
CA TRP A 157 -18.00 -10.86 -19.78
C TRP A 157 -18.09 -12.30 -19.31
N TRP A 158 -19.30 -12.85 -19.19
CA TRP A 158 -19.51 -14.25 -18.84
C TRP A 158 -18.80 -15.17 -19.84
N LEU A 159 -18.97 -14.92 -21.14
CA LEU A 159 -18.31 -15.67 -22.20
C LEU A 159 -16.79 -15.49 -22.16
N LEU A 160 -16.29 -14.27 -22.00
CA LEU A 160 -14.84 -13.99 -21.95
C LEU A 160 -14.17 -14.70 -20.77
N VAL A 161 -14.72 -14.54 -19.56
CA VAL A 161 -14.17 -15.18 -18.35
C VAL A 161 -14.30 -16.70 -18.44
N GLY A 162 -15.40 -17.20 -18.99
CA GLY A 162 -15.57 -18.62 -19.31
C GLY A 162 -14.47 -19.13 -20.23
N LEU A 163 -14.24 -18.47 -21.38
CA LEU A 163 -13.19 -18.83 -22.33
C LEU A 163 -11.79 -18.79 -21.71
N ILE A 164 -11.49 -17.78 -20.89
CA ILE A 164 -10.22 -17.71 -20.14
C ILE A 164 -10.09 -18.88 -19.18
N GLY A 165 -11.16 -19.23 -18.47
CA GLY A 165 -11.18 -20.38 -17.56
C GLY A 165 -10.96 -21.71 -18.31
N TRP A 166 -11.63 -21.91 -19.44
CA TRP A 166 -11.40 -23.08 -20.30
C TRP A 166 -9.96 -23.14 -20.81
N ALA A 167 -9.41 -22.00 -21.26
CA ALA A 167 -8.03 -21.92 -21.70
C ALA A 167 -7.05 -22.19 -20.55
N ALA A 168 -7.36 -21.85 -19.30
CA ALA A 168 -6.50 -22.09 -18.14
C ALA A 168 -6.72 -23.46 -17.47
N PHE A 169 -7.76 -24.22 -17.86
CA PHE A 169 -8.14 -25.46 -17.18
C PHE A 169 -7.03 -26.54 -17.17
N PRO A 170 -6.35 -26.86 -18.29
CA PRO A 170 -5.23 -27.82 -18.28
C PRO A 170 -4.11 -27.44 -17.31
N ILE A 171 -3.78 -26.14 -17.20
CA ILE A 171 -2.80 -25.63 -16.23
C ILE A 171 -3.32 -25.82 -14.81
N THR A 172 -4.57 -25.42 -14.56
CA THR A 172 -5.20 -25.50 -13.23
C THR A 172 -5.26 -26.94 -12.71
N ARG A 173 -5.61 -27.88 -13.58
CA ARG A 173 -5.64 -29.31 -13.27
C ARG A 173 -4.26 -29.87 -12.92
N LEU A 174 -3.21 -29.37 -13.56
CA LEU A 174 -1.83 -29.76 -13.26
C LEU A 174 -1.38 -29.24 -11.89
N LEU A 175 -1.79 -28.02 -11.52
CA LEU A 175 -1.48 -27.40 -10.23
C LEU A 175 -2.27 -28.01 -9.08
N LEU A 176 -3.51 -28.43 -9.35
CA LEU A 176 -4.46 -28.92 -8.33
C LEU A 176 -4.93 -30.37 -8.61
N PRO A 177 -4.02 -31.35 -8.74
CA PRO A 177 -4.37 -32.72 -9.13
C PRO A 177 -5.20 -33.45 -8.07
N GLY A 178 -5.19 -32.98 -6.81
CA GLY A 178 -5.90 -33.60 -5.69
C GLY A 178 -7.39 -33.25 -5.60
N LEU A 179 -7.89 -32.34 -6.43
CA LEU A 179 -9.31 -31.95 -6.41
C LEU A 179 -10.17 -32.91 -7.24
N ARG A 180 -11.33 -33.28 -6.68
CA ARG A 180 -12.25 -34.26 -7.31
C ARG A 180 -12.82 -33.78 -8.66
N ASP A 181 -12.97 -32.47 -8.80
CA ASP A 181 -13.44 -31.75 -9.99
C ASP A 181 -12.28 -31.30 -10.90
N GLY A 182 -11.04 -31.74 -10.61
CA GLY A 182 -9.84 -31.34 -11.35
C GLY A 182 -9.53 -29.84 -11.29
N GLY A 183 -10.11 -29.11 -10.32
CA GLY A 183 -9.93 -27.67 -10.15
C GLY A 183 -10.68 -26.81 -11.18
N TYR A 184 -11.65 -27.38 -11.92
CA TYR A 184 -12.37 -26.66 -12.97
C TYR A 184 -13.05 -25.35 -12.51
N PRO A 185 -13.76 -25.29 -11.37
CA PRO A 185 -14.35 -24.03 -10.90
C PRO A 185 -13.32 -22.92 -10.64
N LEU A 186 -12.11 -23.30 -10.22
CA LEU A 186 -11.01 -22.37 -9.95
C LEU A 186 -10.30 -21.93 -11.24
N ALA A 187 -10.52 -22.60 -12.37
CA ALA A 187 -9.79 -22.32 -13.60
C ALA A 187 -10.01 -20.89 -14.12
N ARG A 188 -11.19 -20.30 -13.90
CA ARG A 188 -11.47 -18.89 -14.23
C ARG A 188 -10.60 -17.94 -13.42
N ILE A 189 -10.51 -18.17 -12.10
CA ILE A 189 -9.71 -17.35 -11.18
C ILE A 189 -8.24 -17.49 -11.53
N VAL A 190 -7.77 -18.72 -11.75
CA VAL A 190 -6.37 -18.99 -12.13
C VAL A 190 -6.05 -18.35 -13.48
N GLY A 191 -6.93 -18.46 -14.47
CA GLY A 191 -6.73 -17.83 -15.78
C GLY A 191 -6.64 -16.31 -15.71
N LEU A 192 -7.58 -15.67 -14.99
CA LEU A 192 -7.54 -14.23 -14.75
C LEU A 192 -6.27 -13.81 -14.01
N LEU A 193 -5.88 -14.57 -12.98
CA LEU A 193 -4.66 -14.33 -12.21
C LEU A 193 -3.42 -14.41 -13.10
N LEU A 194 -3.27 -15.46 -13.91
CA LEU A 194 -2.11 -15.64 -14.77
C LEU A 194 -1.99 -14.51 -15.81
N VAL A 195 -3.10 -14.09 -16.41
CA VAL A 195 -3.09 -12.99 -17.38
C VAL A 195 -2.80 -11.66 -16.71
N ALA A 196 -3.47 -11.34 -15.61
CA ALA A 196 -3.28 -10.09 -14.88
C ALA A 196 -1.86 -10.00 -14.29
N TRP A 197 -1.40 -11.05 -13.63
CA TRP A 197 -0.06 -11.13 -13.05
C TRP A 197 1.03 -11.09 -14.13
N GLY A 198 0.86 -11.84 -15.23
CA GLY A 198 1.81 -11.81 -16.34
C GLY A 198 1.94 -10.43 -16.98
N ALA A 199 0.81 -9.76 -17.24
CA ALA A 199 0.82 -8.38 -17.74
C ALA A 199 1.44 -7.40 -16.74
N TRP A 200 1.15 -7.54 -15.45
CA TRP A 200 1.71 -6.72 -14.38
C TRP A 200 3.22 -6.90 -14.22
N VAL A 201 3.73 -8.13 -14.23
CA VAL A 201 5.17 -8.41 -14.15
C VAL A 201 5.90 -7.81 -15.35
N LEU A 202 5.41 -8.05 -16.57
CA LEU A 202 6.04 -7.50 -17.77
C LEU A 202 6.02 -5.96 -17.76
N SER A 203 4.93 -5.36 -17.31
CA SER A 203 4.84 -3.90 -17.20
C SER A 203 5.75 -3.33 -16.12
N SER A 204 5.92 -4.05 -15.01
CA SER A 204 6.87 -3.72 -13.95
C SER A 204 8.33 -3.80 -14.45
N LEU A 205 8.59 -4.66 -15.43
CA LEU A 205 9.86 -4.78 -16.15
C LEU A 205 10.01 -3.80 -17.33
N ARG A 206 9.23 -2.72 -17.37
CA ARG A 206 9.27 -1.65 -18.40
C ARG A 206 8.68 -2.01 -19.77
N VAL A 207 7.89 -3.07 -19.88
CA VAL A 207 7.12 -3.33 -21.11
C VAL A 207 5.86 -2.44 -21.12
N PRO A 208 5.57 -1.67 -22.19
CA PRO A 208 4.38 -0.84 -22.24
C PRO A 208 3.08 -1.64 -22.05
N PHE A 209 2.25 -1.22 -21.09
CA PHE A 209 0.95 -1.85 -20.83
C PHE A 209 -0.04 -1.50 -21.96
N THR A 210 -0.26 -2.46 -22.86
CA THR A 210 -1.12 -2.28 -24.04
C THR A 210 -2.07 -3.46 -24.21
N ARG A 211 -3.11 -3.29 -25.05
CA ARG A 211 -4.00 -4.39 -25.46
C ARG A 211 -3.24 -5.55 -26.08
N ALA A 212 -2.23 -5.24 -26.89
CA ALA A 212 -1.37 -6.23 -27.52
C ALA A 212 -0.59 -7.04 -26.48
N LEU A 213 -0.07 -6.41 -25.42
CA LEU A 213 0.59 -7.12 -24.31
C LEU A 213 -0.37 -8.08 -23.62
N VAL A 214 -1.58 -7.64 -23.26
CA VAL A 214 -2.59 -8.49 -22.60
C VAL A 214 -2.94 -9.69 -23.48
N LEU A 215 -3.17 -9.46 -24.78
CA LEU A 215 -3.45 -10.53 -25.75
C LEU A 215 -2.27 -11.48 -25.93
N ALA A 216 -1.03 -10.98 -25.93
CA ALA A 216 0.18 -11.80 -26.04
C ALA A 216 0.36 -12.69 -24.80
N VAL A 217 0.13 -12.17 -23.60
CA VAL A 217 0.17 -12.96 -22.35
C VAL A 217 -0.93 -14.01 -22.34
N LEU A 218 -2.16 -13.64 -22.74
CA LEU A 218 -3.27 -14.58 -22.88
C LEU A 218 -2.95 -15.69 -23.89
N LEU A 219 -2.36 -15.34 -25.03
CA LEU A 219 -1.93 -16.29 -26.06
C LEU A 219 -0.83 -17.22 -25.54
N ALA A 220 0.18 -16.69 -24.85
CA ALA A 220 1.24 -17.51 -24.27
C ALA A 220 0.69 -18.51 -23.24
N MET A 221 -0.20 -18.06 -22.36
CA MET A 221 -0.91 -18.93 -21.41
C MET A 221 -1.71 -20.01 -22.15
N ALA A 222 -2.47 -19.62 -23.18
CA ALA A 222 -3.25 -20.56 -23.98
C ALA A 222 -2.36 -21.59 -24.69
N LEU A 223 -1.22 -21.20 -25.25
CA LEU A 223 -0.26 -22.10 -25.91
C LEU A 223 0.35 -23.11 -24.92
N ILE A 224 0.76 -22.65 -23.73
CA ILE A 224 1.25 -23.54 -22.66
C ILE A 224 0.15 -24.54 -22.28
N SER A 225 -1.07 -24.05 -22.11
CA SER A 225 -2.21 -24.88 -21.76
C SER A 225 -2.55 -25.91 -22.83
N VAL A 226 -2.50 -25.53 -24.12
CA VAL A 226 -2.68 -26.43 -25.25
C VAL A 226 -1.57 -27.49 -25.29
N ALA A 227 -0.31 -27.13 -25.04
CA ALA A 227 0.78 -28.09 -24.97
C ALA A 227 0.55 -29.13 -23.86
N ILE A 228 0.13 -28.68 -22.66
CA ILE A 228 -0.23 -29.57 -21.54
C ILE A 228 -1.42 -30.47 -21.93
N ALA A 229 -2.46 -29.89 -22.53
CA ALA A 229 -3.64 -30.61 -22.98
C ALA A 229 -3.32 -31.65 -24.06
N TRP A 230 -2.36 -31.36 -24.95
CA TRP A 230 -1.94 -32.27 -26.01
C TRP A 230 -1.21 -33.48 -25.44
N VAL A 231 -0.25 -33.26 -24.52
CA VAL A 231 0.48 -34.34 -23.84
C VAL A 231 -0.47 -35.22 -23.03
N ARG A 232 -1.43 -34.61 -22.32
CA ARG A 232 -2.40 -35.33 -21.45
C ARG A 232 -3.77 -35.55 -22.09
N ARG A 233 -3.84 -35.57 -23.42
CA ARG A 233 -5.11 -35.62 -24.18
C ARG A 233 -6.01 -36.81 -23.81
N GLY A 234 -5.42 -37.95 -23.45
CA GLY A 234 -6.16 -39.14 -23.06
C GLY A 234 -6.93 -38.92 -21.75
N GLU A 235 -6.22 -38.52 -20.69
CA GLU A 235 -6.79 -38.21 -19.38
C GLU A 235 -7.83 -37.09 -19.46
N LEU A 236 -7.51 -36.02 -20.20
CA LEU A 236 -8.39 -34.86 -20.34
C LEU A 236 -9.69 -35.21 -21.06
N ARG A 237 -9.63 -36.00 -22.14
CA ARG A 237 -10.82 -36.46 -22.86
C ARG A 237 -11.70 -37.35 -22.01
N THR A 238 -11.11 -38.29 -21.27
CA THR A 238 -11.85 -39.17 -20.35
C THR A 238 -12.56 -38.34 -19.28
N PHE A 239 -11.85 -37.41 -18.65
CA PHE A 239 -12.43 -36.52 -17.65
C PHE A 239 -13.59 -35.67 -18.20
N LEU A 240 -13.39 -34.99 -19.34
CA LEU A 240 -14.44 -34.16 -19.95
C LEU A 240 -15.68 -34.99 -20.29
N ARG A 241 -15.51 -36.24 -20.74
CA ARG A 241 -16.62 -37.13 -21.07
C ARG A 241 -17.38 -37.59 -19.83
N GLU A 242 -16.68 -37.97 -18.77
CA GLU A 242 -17.26 -38.47 -17.53
C GLU A 242 -17.93 -37.36 -16.72
N ARG A 243 -17.33 -36.16 -16.71
CA ARG A 243 -17.72 -35.04 -15.84
C ARG A 243 -18.48 -33.93 -16.56
N ARG A 244 -18.91 -34.13 -17.81
CA ARG A 244 -19.62 -33.11 -18.63
C ARG A 244 -20.82 -32.46 -17.92
N ARG A 245 -21.54 -33.22 -17.09
CA ARG A 245 -22.70 -32.72 -16.33
C ARG A 245 -22.26 -31.77 -15.22
N GLU A 246 -21.22 -32.12 -14.48
CA GLU A 246 -20.66 -31.27 -13.41
C GLU A 246 -20.10 -29.96 -13.99
N ILE A 247 -19.38 -30.06 -15.11
CA ILE A 247 -18.89 -28.89 -15.85
C ILE A 247 -20.05 -27.97 -16.26
N ALA A 248 -21.12 -28.53 -16.84
CA ALA A 248 -22.29 -27.75 -17.24
C ALA A 248 -23.00 -27.08 -16.04
N TRP A 249 -23.07 -27.76 -14.89
CA TRP A 249 -23.61 -27.17 -13.66
C TRP A 249 -22.74 -26.03 -13.14
N VAL A 250 -21.41 -26.17 -13.19
CA VAL A 250 -20.48 -25.10 -12.80
C VAL A 250 -20.55 -23.90 -13.75
N GLU A 251 -20.77 -24.13 -15.04
CA GLU A 251 -21.03 -23.07 -16.03
C GLU A 251 -22.36 -22.36 -15.76
N LEU A 252 -23.41 -23.09 -15.40
CA LEU A 252 -24.73 -22.53 -15.10
C LEU A 252 -24.78 -21.77 -13.76
N LEU A 253 -24.12 -22.30 -12.72
CA LEU A 253 -24.17 -21.74 -11.36
C LEU A 253 -23.20 -20.60 -11.13
N ALA A 254 -22.16 -20.47 -11.96
CA ALA A 254 -21.19 -19.38 -11.85
C ALA A 254 -21.68 -18.06 -12.47
N LEU A 255 -23.00 -17.85 -12.47
CA LEU A 255 -23.64 -16.54 -12.65
C LEU A 255 -23.24 -15.60 -11.51
#